data_AF-A0A059X9L1-F1
#
_entry.id   AF-A0A059X9L1-F1
#
_cell.length_a   1.000
_cell.length_b   1.000
_cell.length_c   1.000
_cell.angle_alpha   90.00
_cell.angle_beta   90.00
_cell.angle_gamma   90.00
#
_symmetry.space_group_name_H-M   'P 1'
#
loop_
_entity.id
_entity.type
_entity.pdbx_description
1 polymer ?
#
loop_
_entity_poly.entity_id
_entity_poly.type
_entity_poly.pdbx_seq_one_letter_code
_entity_poly.pdbx_strand_id
1 'polypeptide(L)'
;FGGTSGLVSVEDVVEQIFGEIQDEYDTTEDWTERQLDEHTYMLSARHELDYLNEKYGWGLPEGDYDTVAGMLIHFYGDLPDENEVVEMPPYSFQIVSVQDTRIELVKLTIEDRRSERTGHN
;
A
#
# COMPACT_ATOMS: atom_id res chain seq x y z
N PHE A 1 17.34 35.40 18.48
CA PHE A 1 16.21 34.56 18.88
C PHE A 1 15.78 33.78 17.65
N GLY A 2 16.45 32.67 17.40
CA GLY A 2 16.09 31.70 16.36
C GLY A 2 15.13 30.69 16.97
N GLY A 3 14.01 30.44 16.31
CA GLY A 3 12.95 29.64 16.89
C GLY A 3 11.80 29.44 15.93
N THR A 4 12.06 28.76 14.81
CA THR A 4 11.09 27.92 14.11
C THR A 4 11.89 26.84 13.38
N SER A 5 12.25 25.75 14.07
CA SER A 5 12.50 24.47 13.40
C SER A 5 11.15 23.98 12.87
N GLY A 6 10.68 24.57 11.78
CA GLY A 6 9.75 23.91 10.89
C GLY A 6 10.61 23.00 10.05
N LEU A 7 10.75 21.74 10.48
CA LEU A 7 11.32 20.68 9.66
C LEU A 7 10.35 20.48 8.49
N VAL A 8 10.49 21.31 7.44
CA VAL A 8 9.97 20.96 6.13
C VAL A 8 10.82 19.78 5.70
N SER A 9 10.27 18.58 5.85
CA SER A 9 10.85 17.40 5.25
C SER A 9 10.93 17.65 3.75
N VAL A 10 12.06 17.29 3.15
CA VAL A 10 12.27 17.32 1.70
C VAL A 10 11.26 16.46 0.93
N GLU A 11 10.42 15.70 1.63
CA GLU A 11 9.32 14.86 1.13
C GLU A 11 8.18 15.72 0.54
N ASP A 12 7.84 16.86 1.15
CA ASP A 12 6.74 17.76 0.74
C ASP A 12 6.97 18.42 -0.65
N VAL A 13 8.23 18.51 -1.08
CA VAL A 13 8.62 19.19 -2.34
C VAL A 13 8.62 18.23 -3.53
N VAL A 14 8.65 16.91 -3.29
CA VAL A 14 8.65 15.90 -4.36
C VAL A 14 7.22 15.56 -4.79
N GLU A 15 6.25 15.63 -3.88
CA GLU A 15 4.84 15.32 -4.13
C GLU A 15 4.18 16.23 -5.17
N GLN A 16 4.58 17.51 -5.25
CA GLN A 16 4.07 18.42 -6.28
C GLN A 16 4.62 18.16 -7.70
N ILE A 17 5.68 17.35 -7.86
CA ILE A 17 6.32 17.11 -9.17
C ILE A 17 5.91 15.75 -9.77
N PHE A 18 5.40 14.80 -8.98
CA PHE A 18 5.10 13.44 -9.44
C PHE A 18 3.64 12.99 -9.25
N GLY A 19 2.79 13.77 -8.58
CA GLY A 19 1.38 13.43 -8.32
C GLY A 19 0.43 13.45 -9.54
N GLU A 20 0.91 13.68 -10.76
CA GLU A 20 0.07 13.89 -11.96
C GLU A 20 0.31 12.91 -13.12
N ILE A 21 0.95 11.76 -12.90
CA ILE A 21 0.97 10.70 -13.93
C ILE A 21 0.04 9.57 -13.50
N GLN A 22 -1.24 9.90 -13.38
CA GLN A 22 -2.32 8.93 -13.46
C GLN A 22 -2.35 8.46 -14.91
N ASP A 23 -1.55 7.42 -15.21
CA ASP A 23 -1.57 6.83 -16.55
C ASP A 23 -2.96 6.25 -16.79
N GLU A 24 -3.60 6.74 -17.85
CA GLU A 24 -5.00 6.53 -18.20
C GLU A 24 -5.25 5.13 -18.79
N TYR A 25 -4.36 4.17 -18.53
CA TYR A 25 -4.40 2.81 -19.07
C TYR A 25 -4.32 1.77 -17.96
N ASP A 26 -5.48 1.29 -17.50
CA ASP A 26 -5.74 -0.16 -17.54
C ASP A 26 -7.25 -0.41 -17.45
N THR A 27 -7.90 -0.37 -18.62
CA THR A 27 -9.28 -0.82 -18.82
C THR A 27 -9.45 -2.35 -18.68
N THR A 28 -8.48 -3.04 -18.09
CA THR A 28 -8.55 -4.47 -17.80
C THR A 28 -8.57 -4.64 -16.29
N GLU A 29 -9.70 -5.08 -15.76
CA GLU A 29 -9.97 -5.26 -14.31
C GLU A 29 -8.89 -6.10 -13.57
N ASP A 30 -8.03 -6.79 -14.32
CA ASP A 30 -7.06 -7.80 -13.89
C ASP A 30 -5.77 -7.22 -13.25
N TRP A 31 -5.38 -5.98 -13.60
CA TRP A 31 -4.14 -5.31 -13.12
C TRP A 31 -4.43 -3.96 -12.45
N THR A 32 -5.45 -3.94 -11.59
CA THR A 32 -5.82 -2.71 -10.88
C THR A 32 -4.65 -2.18 -10.06
N GLU A 33 -4.20 -0.97 -10.36
CA GLU A 33 -3.21 -0.26 -9.55
C GLU A 33 -3.63 1.21 -9.45
N ARG A 34 -4.22 1.60 -8.32
CA ARG A 34 -4.81 2.92 -8.14
C ARG A 34 -4.45 3.49 -6.78
N GLN A 35 -3.87 4.68 -6.77
CA GLN A 35 -3.75 5.45 -5.55
C GLN A 35 -5.12 6.04 -5.20
N LEU A 36 -5.63 5.73 -4.00
CA LEU A 36 -6.86 6.29 -3.46
C LEU A 36 -6.56 7.62 -2.74
N ASP A 37 -5.48 7.65 -1.96
CA ASP A 37 -5.03 8.78 -1.15
C ASP A 37 -3.50 8.75 -0.97
N GLU A 38 -2.91 9.72 -0.26
CA GLU A 38 -1.45 9.83 0.00
C GLU A 38 -0.83 8.56 0.61
N HIS A 39 -1.60 7.85 1.45
CA HIS A 39 -1.15 6.66 2.15
C HIS A 39 -1.98 5.42 1.82
N THR A 40 -2.85 5.48 0.82
CA THR A 40 -3.79 4.40 0.53
C THR A 40 -3.80 4.05 -0.95
N TYR A 41 -3.62 2.78 -1.25
CA TYR A 41 -3.54 2.25 -2.62
C TYR A 41 -4.44 1.03 -2.75
N MET A 42 -5.10 0.92 -3.88
CA MET A 42 -5.87 -0.26 -4.30
C MET A 42 -5.09 -0.97 -5.39
N LEU A 43 -4.69 -2.21 -5.11
CA LEU A 43 -3.75 -2.97 -5.92
C LEU A 43 -4.34 -4.35 -6.24
N SER A 44 -4.05 -4.87 -7.43
CA SER A 44 -4.25 -6.27 -7.78
C SER A 44 -3.27 -7.10 -6.99
N ALA A 45 -3.75 -8.15 -6.32
CA ALA A 45 -2.86 -9.00 -5.55
C ALA A 45 -1.92 -9.85 -6.45
N ARG A 46 -2.10 -9.77 -7.77
CA ARG A 46 -1.23 -10.36 -8.79
C ARG A 46 0.05 -9.57 -9.05
N HIS A 47 0.14 -8.32 -8.56
CA HIS A 47 1.37 -7.54 -8.68
C HIS A 47 2.54 -8.25 -7.99
N GLU A 48 3.68 -8.23 -8.66
CA GLU A 48 4.95 -8.68 -8.13
C GLU A 48 5.47 -7.68 -7.09
N LEU A 49 6.06 -8.19 -6.01
CA LEU A 49 6.58 -7.36 -4.92
C LEU A 49 7.78 -6.53 -5.38
N ASP A 50 8.67 -7.13 -6.18
CA ASP A 50 9.84 -6.46 -6.75
C ASP A 50 9.40 -5.23 -7.56
N TYR A 51 8.41 -5.39 -8.44
CA TYR A 51 7.82 -4.28 -9.20
C TYR A 51 7.28 -3.15 -8.30
N LEU A 52 6.50 -3.49 -7.27
CA LEU A 52 5.96 -2.48 -6.34
C LEU A 52 7.07 -1.80 -5.54
N ASN A 53 8.10 -2.54 -5.14
CA ASN A 53 9.26 -2.02 -4.44
C ASN A 53 10.12 -1.11 -5.32
N GLU A 54 10.34 -1.48 -6.59
CA GLU A 54 11.07 -0.64 -7.55
C GLU A 54 10.31 0.64 -7.89
N LYS A 55 8.98 0.54 -8.03
CA LYS A 55 8.12 1.67 -8.43
C LYS A 55 7.86 2.66 -7.30
N TYR A 56 7.52 2.15 -6.10
CA TYR A 56 7.09 2.97 -4.98
C TYR A 56 8.11 3.06 -3.84
N GLY A 57 9.12 2.18 -3.82
CA GLY A 57 10.12 2.17 -2.76
C GLY A 57 9.59 1.68 -1.41
N TRP A 58 8.47 0.95 -1.38
CA TRP A 58 7.84 0.51 -0.13
C TRP A 58 8.71 -0.46 0.69
N GLY A 59 9.60 -1.22 0.05
CA GLY A 59 10.43 -2.20 0.75
C GLY A 59 9.59 -3.28 1.42
N LEU A 60 8.52 -3.71 0.75
CA LEU A 60 7.73 -4.87 1.11
C LEU A 60 8.65 -6.08 1.29
N PRO A 61 8.43 -6.91 2.32
CA PRO A 61 9.28 -8.07 2.57
C PRO A 61 9.17 -9.05 1.42
N GLU A 62 10.31 -9.56 0.97
CA GLU A 62 10.41 -10.60 -0.06
C GLU A 62 10.77 -11.94 0.60
N GLY A 63 10.35 -13.05 0.02
CA GLY A 63 10.55 -14.38 0.60
C GLY A 63 10.33 -15.49 -0.42
N ASP A 64 9.76 -16.62 0.02
CA ASP A 64 9.33 -17.73 -0.85
C ASP A 64 8.09 -17.40 -1.72
N TYR A 65 7.79 -16.12 -1.90
CA TYR A 65 6.64 -15.60 -2.61
C TYR A 65 7.06 -14.40 -3.47
N ASP A 66 6.50 -14.31 -4.67
CA ASP A 66 6.83 -13.25 -5.64
C ASP A 66 5.75 -12.17 -5.71
N THR A 67 4.50 -12.49 -5.32
CA THR A 67 3.33 -11.62 -5.49
C THR A 67 2.73 -11.16 -4.17
N VAL A 68 1.96 -10.07 -4.20
CA VAL A 68 1.22 -9.58 -3.04
C VAL A 68 0.28 -10.65 -2.46
N ALA A 69 -0.43 -11.40 -3.32
CA ALA A 69 -1.27 -12.51 -2.85
C ALA A 69 -0.45 -13.58 -2.12
N GLY A 70 0.68 -13.99 -2.69
CA GLY A 70 1.57 -14.98 -2.08
C GLY A 70 2.12 -14.52 -0.74
N MET A 71 2.52 -13.25 -0.64
CA MET A 71 2.94 -12.62 0.61
C MET A 71 1.84 -12.69 1.66
N LEU A 72 0.64 -12.23 1.34
CA LEU A 72 -0.48 -12.17 2.28
C LEU A 72 -0.86 -13.56 2.80
N ILE A 73 -0.92 -14.55 1.92
CA ILE A 73 -1.18 -15.94 2.30
C ILE A 73 -0.06 -16.47 3.19
N HIS A 74 1.21 -16.16 2.88
CA HIS A 74 2.34 -16.61 3.68
C HIS A 74 2.33 -16.01 5.09
N PHE A 75 2.08 -14.70 5.23
CA PHE A 75 2.02 -14.03 6.52
C PHE A 75 0.78 -14.38 7.33
N TYR A 76 -0.37 -14.55 6.68
CA TYR A 76 -1.61 -14.97 7.33
C TYR A 76 -1.58 -16.46 7.71
N GLY A 77 -0.87 -17.28 6.94
CA GLY A 77 -0.74 -18.73 7.12
C GLY A 77 -1.83 -19.56 6.42
N ASP A 78 -2.83 -18.91 5.83
CA ASP A 78 -3.91 -19.51 5.03
C ASP A 78 -4.42 -18.48 4.00
N LEU A 79 -5.48 -18.78 3.24
CA LEU A 79 -6.11 -17.80 2.35
C LEU A 79 -7.03 -16.89 3.18
N PRO A 80 -6.72 -15.59 3.35
CA PRO A 80 -7.58 -14.69 4.11
C PRO A 80 -8.92 -14.46 3.40
N ASP A 81 -9.98 -14.30 4.19
CA ASP A 81 -11.32 -13.99 3.71
C ASP A 81 -11.46 -12.52 3.25
N GLU A 82 -12.52 -12.24 2.51
CA GLU A 82 -12.85 -10.86 2.13
C GLU A 82 -13.10 -9.99 3.38
N ASN A 83 -12.54 -8.78 3.39
CA ASN A 83 -12.51 -7.82 4.50
C ASN A 83 -11.55 -8.14 5.65
N GLU A 84 -10.80 -9.24 5.59
CA GLU A 84 -9.71 -9.47 6.55
C GLU A 84 -8.57 -8.45 6.36
N VAL A 85 -7.85 -8.17 7.44
CA VAL A 85 -6.72 -7.23 7.44
C VAL A 85 -5.46 -7.91 7.94
N VAL A 86 -4.42 -7.89 7.11
CA VAL A 86 -3.08 -8.37 7.45
C VAL A 86 -2.23 -7.16 7.84
N GLU A 87 -1.94 -7.04 9.13
CA GLU A 87 -1.13 -5.97 9.69
C GLU A 87 0.37 -6.29 9.53
N MET A 88 1.09 -5.42 8.83
CA MET A 88 2.52 -5.56 8.52
C MET A 88 3.24 -4.22 8.69
N PRO A 89 3.39 -3.70 9.93
CA PRO A 89 3.83 -2.34 10.16
C PRO A 89 5.14 -1.99 9.42
N PRO A 90 5.20 -0.86 8.68
CA PRO A 90 4.24 0.25 8.67
C PRO A 90 3.07 0.11 7.69
N TYR A 91 2.82 -1.07 7.14
CA TYR A 91 1.78 -1.34 6.16
C TYR A 91 0.62 -2.13 6.78
N SER A 92 -0.59 -1.93 6.25
CA SER A 92 -1.74 -2.76 6.52
C SER A 92 -2.41 -3.13 5.20
N PHE A 93 -2.71 -4.41 5.01
CA PHE A 93 -3.33 -4.92 3.79
C PHE A 93 -4.72 -5.43 4.09
N GLN A 94 -5.73 -4.73 3.60
CA GLN A 94 -7.12 -5.19 3.68
C GLN A 94 -7.49 -5.95 2.40
N ILE A 95 -8.04 -7.15 2.57
CA ILE A 95 -8.56 -7.95 1.46
C ILE A 95 -9.87 -7.34 0.98
N VAL A 96 -9.90 -6.89 -0.27
CA VAL A 96 -11.08 -6.23 -0.84
C VAL A 96 -11.93 -7.21 -1.63
N SER A 97 -11.29 -8.15 -2.32
CA SER A 97 -12.00 -9.17 -3.09
C SER A 97 -11.17 -10.44 -3.21
N VAL A 98 -11.84 -11.57 -2.98
CA VAL A 98 -11.30 -12.92 -3.17
C VAL A 98 -12.18 -13.60 -4.22
N GLN A 99 -11.56 -14.22 -5.22
CA GLN A 99 -12.25 -14.98 -6.26
C GLN A 99 -11.77 -16.43 -6.24
N ASP A 100 -12.70 -17.36 -6.10
CA ASP A 100 -12.46 -18.80 -5.95
C ASP A 100 -11.51 -19.11 -4.78
N THR A 101 -10.20 -19.12 -5.03
CA THR A 101 -9.15 -19.42 -4.05
C THR A 101 -7.94 -18.49 -4.21
N ARG A 102 -8.16 -17.28 -4.74
CA ARG A 102 -7.12 -16.27 -4.94
C ARG A 102 -7.61 -14.89 -4.53
N ILE A 103 -6.71 -14.12 -3.95
CA ILE A 103 -6.94 -12.72 -3.67
C ILE A 103 -6.86 -11.98 -5.02
N GLU A 104 -7.87 -11.19 -5.36
CA GLU A 104 -7.87 -10.40 -6.59
C GLU A 104 -7.49 -8.96 -6.29
N LEU A 105 -8.11 -8.35 -5.28
CA LEU A 105 -7.89 -6.95 -4.92
C LEU A 105 -7.53 -6.80 -3.45
N VAL A 106 -6.57 -5.93 -3.20
CA VAL A 106 -6.14 -5.55 -1.86
C VAL A 106 -6.05 -4.05 -1.75
N LYS A 107 -6.34 -3.56 -0.55
CA LYS A 107 -6.13 -2.18 -0.17
C LYS A 107 -4.91 -2.12 0.74
N LEU A 108 -3.84 -1.53 0.24
CA LEU A 108 -2.67 -1.18 1.04
C LEU A 108 -2.93 0.17 1.71
N THR A 109 -2.70 0.23 3.01
CA THR A 109 -2.64 1.48 3.76
C THR A 109 -1.30 1.56 4.47
N ILE A 110 -0.64 2.72 4.34
CA ILE A 110 0.62 3.03 5.00
C ILE A 110 0.28 3.74 6.31
N GLU A 111 0.51 3.06 7.43
CA GLU A 111 0.38 3.63 8.75
C GLU A 111 1.59 4.52 9.05
N ASP A 112 1.47 5.80 8.68
CA ASP A 112 2.42 6.80 9.14
C ASP A 112 2.33 6.92 10.67
N ARG A 113 3.44 6.68 11.37
CA ARG A 113 3.52 6.76 12.84
C ARG A 113 3.28 8.19 13.40
N ARG A 114 2.81 9.15 12.60
CA ARG A 114 2.41 10.50 13.05
C ARG A 114 0.96 10.63 13.51
N SER A 115 0.13 9.58 13.53
CA SER A 115 -1.19 9.67 14.18
C SER A 115 -1.14 9.38 15.69
N GLU A 116 -0.25 10.07 16.41
CA GLU A 116 -0.47 10.37 17.81
C GLU A 116 -1.04 11.80 17.90
N ARG A 117 -2.32 11.89 18.28
CA ARG A 117 -3.10 13.08 18.73
C ARG A 117 -4.16 13.58 17.75
N THR A 118 -5.40 13.14 17.92
CA THR A 118 -6.43 13.94 18.60
C THR A 118 -7.75 13.19 18.72
N GLY A 119 -8.12 12.87 19.96
CA GLY A 119 -9.42 12.34 20.34
C GLY A 119 -9.66 12.67 21.80
N HIS A 120 -9.60 13.97 22.10
CA HIS A 120 -9.97 14.55 23.38
C HIS A 120 -11.47 14.40 23.56
N ASN A 121 -11.92 13.65 24.57
CA ASN A 121 -12.91 14.10 25.56
C ASN A 121 -13.04 13.10 26.71
#